data_AF-A0A4Q5WYQ2-F1
#
_entry.id   AF-A0A4Q5WYQ2-F1
#
_cell.length_a   1.000
_cell.length_b   1.000
_cell.length_c   1.000
_cell.angle_alpha   90.00
_cell.angle_beta   90.00
_cell.angle_gamma   90.00
#
_symmetry.space_group_name_H-M   'P 1'
#
loop_
_entity.id
_entity.type
_entity.pdbx_description
1 polymer ?
#
loop_
_entity_poly.entity_id
_entity_poly.type
_entity_poly.pdbx_seq_one_letter_code
_entity_poly.pdbx_strand_id
1 'polypeptide(L)' 'MKPVNLEDLERRHRSLDSEVNRLERQVYLTTTEQNQVAALKKEKLRTRDLIEDLRRS' A
#
# COMPACT_ATOMS: atom_id res chain seq x y z
N MET A 1 5.54 -9.00 -20.28
CA MET A 1 4.97 -8.45 -19.04
C MET A 1 3.60 -7.87 -19.37
N LYS A 2 2.54 -8.21 -18.63
CA LYS A 2 1.27 -7.47 -18.79
C LYS A 2 1.53 -5.99 -18.47
N PRO A 3 0.99 -5.03 -19.23
CA PRO A 3 1.10 -3.63 -18.88
C PRO A 3 0.47 -3.44 -17.50
N VAL A 4 1.22 -2.82 -16.60
CA VAL A 4 0.70 -2.45 -15.29
C VAL A 4 -0.40 -1.43 -15.52
N ASN A 5 -1.65 -1.80 -15.26
CA ASN A 5 -2.81 -0.92 -15.43
C ASN A 5 -2.92 0.03 -14.23
N LEU A 6 -3.14 1.32 -14.50
CA LEU A 6 -3.37 2.35 -13.48
C LEU A 6 -4.49 1.95 -12.52
N GLU A 7 -5.59 1.38 -13.04
CA GLU A 7 -6.72 0.92 -12.22
C GLU A 7 -6.31 -0.18 -11.23
N ASP A 8 -5.44 -1.11 -11.65
CA ASP A 8 -4.96 -2.18 -10.79
C ASP A 8 -4.02 -1.65 -9.70
N LEU A 9 -3.18 -0.66 -10.02
CA LEU A 9 -2.35 0.01 -9.02
C LEU A 9 -3.19 0.79 -8.01
N GLU A 10 -4.21 1.52 -8.46
CA GLU A 10 -5.13 2.26 -7.58
C GLU A 10 -5.92 1.30 -6.67
N ARG A 11 -6.38 0.16 -7.21
CA ARG A 11 -7.02 -0.90 -6.43
C ARG A 11 -6.06 -1.46 -5.38
N ARG A 12 -4.81 -1.75 -5.76
CA ARG A 12 -3.77 -2.23 -4.83
C ARG A 12 -3.46 -1.20 -3.75
N HIS A 13 -3.31 0.08 -4.12
CA HIS A 13 -3.05 1.16 -3.17
C HIS A 13 -4.17 1.28 -2.13
N ARG A 14 -5.44 1.21 -2.55
CA ARG A 14 -6.60 1.20 -1.64
C ARG A 14 -6.63 -0.03 -0.72
N SER A 15 -6.25 -1.20 -1.24
CA SER A 15 -6.15 -2.43 -0.44
C SER A 15 -5.06 -2.32 0.63
N LEU A 16 -3.89 -1.79 0.27
CA LEU A 16 -2.78 -1.58 1.20
C LEU A 16 -3.15 -0.57 2.29
N ASP A 17 -3.84 0.51 1.92
CA ASP A 17 -4.35 1.50 2.88
C ASP A 17 -5.36 0.89 3.86
N SER A 18 -6.30 0.11 3.35
CA SER A 18 -7.30 -0.60 4.18
C SER A 18 -6.64 -1.54 5.19
N GLU A 19 -5.59 -2.25 4.78
CA GLU A 19 -4.88 -3.18 5.63
C GLU A 19 -4.03 -2.49 6.71
N VAL A 20 -3.35 -1.39 6.35
CA VAL A 20 -2.65 -0.54 7.33
C VAL A 20 -3.65 -0.02 8.37
N ASN A 21 -4.78 0.54 7.91
CA ASN A 21 -5.81 1.06 8.80
C ASN A 21 -6.43 -0.03 9.69
N ARG A 22 -6.56 -1.26 9.18
CA ARG A 22 -7.07 -2.40 9.97
C ARG A 22 -6.14 -2.73 11.12
N LEU A 23 -4.83 -2.78 10.87
CA LEU A 23 -3.83 -3.06 11.90
C LEU A 23 -3.70 -1.88 12.88
N GLU A 24 -3.59 -0.65 12.39
CA GLU A 24 -3.41 0.55 13.25
C GLU A 24 -4.61 0.87 14.15
N ARG A 25 -5.79 0.29 13.89
CA ARG A 25 -6.95 0.36 14.80
C ARG A 25 -6.78 -0.47 16.06
N GLN A 26 -5.83 -1.40 16.10
CA GLN A 26 -5.54 -2.19 17.31
C GLN A 26 -4.86 -1.28 18.34
N VAL A 27 -5.33 -1.34 19.60
CA VAL A 27 -4.79 -0.52 20.71
C VAL A 27 -3.31 -0.79 20.95
N TYR A 28 -2.89 -2.04 20.75
CA TYR A 28 -1.50 -2.46 20.83
C TYR A 28 -1.18 -3.39 19.67
N LEU A 29 -0.03 -3.15 19.05
CA LEU A 29 0.53 -3.99 18.00
C LEU A 29 1.69 -4.80 18.58
N THR A 30 1.71 -6.09 18.29
CA THR A 30 2.89 -6.93 18.49
C THR A 30 4.03 -6.47 17.59
N THR A 31 5.27 -6.81 17.92
CA THR A 31 6.45 -6.50 17.08
C THR A 31 6.28 -7.00 15.64
N THR A 32 5.65 -8.17 15.47
CA THR A 32 5.35 -8.72 14.14
C THR A 32 4.38 -7.84 13.36
N GLU A 33 3.29 -7.41 14.00
CA GLU A 33 2.31 -6.52 13.36
C GLU A 33 2.90 -5.14 13.08
N GLN A 34 3.77 -4.60 13.95
CA GLN A 34 4.49 -3.36 13.70
C GLN A 34 5.38 -3.45 12.45
N ASN A 35 6.12 -4.56 12.32
CA ASN A 35 6.93 -4.84 11.13
C ASN A 35 6.06 -4.98 9.87
N GLN A 36 4.90 -5.62 9.99
CA GLN A 36 3.94 -5.75 8.91
C GLN A 36 3.38 -4.39 8.47
N VAL A 37 2.97 -3.53 9.41
CA VAL A 37 2.54 -2.16 9.12
C VAL A 37 3.64 -1.37 8.40
N ALA A 38 4.89 -1.48 8.87
CA ALA A 38 6.02 -0.80 8.24
C ALA A 38 6.25 -1.30 6.80
N ALA A 39 6.12 -2.61 6.55
CA ALA A 39 6.22 -3.18 5.21
C ALA A 39 5.09 -2.72 4.29
N LEU A 40 3.84 -2.75 4.77
CA LEU A 40 2.66 -2.31 4.03
C LEU A 40 2.74 -0.82 3.66
N LYS A 41 3.20 0.03 4.59
CA LYS A 41 3.42 1.46 4.32
C LYS A 41 4.47 1.69 3.23
N LYS A 42 5.57 0.93 3.25
CA LYS A 42 6.59 1.00 2.18
C LYS A 42 6.03 0.58 0.84
N GLU A 43 5.23 -0.48 0.79
CA GLU A 43 4.59 -0.94 -0.44
C GLU A 43 3.56 0.06 -0.97
N LYS A 44 2.78 0.66 -0.07
CA LYS A 44 1.81 1.71 -0.40
C LYS A 44 2.50 2.92 -1.02
N LEU A 45 3.62 3.36 -0.43
CA LEU A 45 4.42 4.47 -0.95
C LEU A 45 4.91 4.18 -2.37
N ARG A 46 5.54 3.01 -2.59
CA ARG A 46 5.99 2.59 -3.93
C ARG A 46 4.85 2.53 -4.95
N THR A 47 3.70 2.02 -4.54
CA THR A 47 2.51 1.92 -5.42
C THR A 47 2.00 3.30 -5.79
N ARG A 48 1.97 4.24 -4.84
CA ARG A 48 1.60 5.65 -5.09
C ARG A 48 2.58 6.30 -6.08
N ASP A 49 3.88 6.10 -5.88
CA ASP A 49 4.89 6.70 -6.76
C ASP A 49 4.73 6.19 -8.21
N LEU A 50 4.46 4.88 -8.40
CA LEU A 50 4.14 4.31 -9.72
C LEU A 50 2.86 4.89 -10.35
N ILE A 51 1.81 5.12 -9.54
CA ILE A 51 0.57 5.77 -10.00
C ILE A 51 0.88 7.18 -10.52
N GLU A 52 1.65 7.95 -9.75
CA GLU A 52 2.00 9.32 -10.13
C GLU A 52 2.92 9.38 -11.36
N ASP A 53 3.81 8.40 -11.54
CA ASP A 53 4.63 8.30 -12.75
C ASP A 53 3.79 7.98 -13.99
N LEU A 54 2.82 7.07 -13.87
CA LEU A 54 1.90 6.74 -14.97
C LEU A 54 0.94 7.87 -15.31
N ARG A 55 0.50 8.66 -14.33
CA ARG A 55 -0.37 9.84 -14.57
C ARG A 55 0.36 11.00 -15.24
N ARG A 56 1.69 11.06 -15.08
CA ARG A 56 2.54 12.09 -15.69
C ARG A 56 2.99 11.74 -17.12
N SER A 57 2.84 10.48 -17.52
CA SER A 57 3.19 9.97 -18.85
C SER A 57 2.02 10.12 -19.82
#